data_AF-A0A7V4N2Y6-F1
#
_entry.id   AF-A0A7V4N2Y6-F1
#
_cell.length_a   1.000
_cell.length_b   1.000
_cell.length_c   1.000
_cell.angle_alpha   90.00
_cell.angle_beta   90.00
_cell.angle_gamma   90.00
#
_symmetry.space_group_name_H-M   'P 1'
#
loop_
_entity.id
_entity.type
_entity.pdbx_description
1 polymer ?
#
loop_
_entity_poly.entity_id
_entity_poly.type
_entity_poly.pdbx_seq_one_letter_code
_entity_poly.pdbx_strand_id
1 'polypeptide(L)'
;MLFEFLKSFLIIFLFAIIISAILIRFKISPIIGFLFTGVIVGPSVSGLIHDAYLIETFAEIGIIFLMFLIGVEFSIKIDIL
;
A
#
# COMPACT_ATOMS: atom_id res chain seq x y z
N MET A 1 -6.08 -20.61 -6.32
CA MET A 1 -6.59 -19.22 -6.23
C MET A 1 -6.45 -18.64 -4.82
N LEU A 2 -7.18 -19.12 -3.79
CA LEU A 2 -7.05 -18.54 -2.44
C LEU A 2 -5.63 -18.60 -1.85
N PHE A 3 -4.93 -19.74 -2.00
CA PHE A 3 -3.56 -19.89 -1.51
C PHE A 3 -2.55 -19.00 -2.23
N GLU A 4 -2.71 -18.80 -3.55
CA GLU A 4 -1.90 -17.88 -4.36
C GLU A 4 -2.10 -16.43 -3.87
N PHE A 5 -3.35 -16.03 -3.69
CA PHE A 5 -3.72 -14.73 -3.15
C PHE A 5 -3.10 -14.49 -1.77
N LEU A 6 -3.29 -15.43 -0.83
CA LEU A 6 -2.75 -15.31 0.52
C LEU A 6 -1.21 -15.20 0.51
N LYS A 7 -0.56 -15.97 -0.37
CA LYS A 7 0.90 -15.92 -0.55
C LYS A 7 1.35 -14.54 -1.04
N SER A 8 0.68 -13.97 -2.03
CA SER A 8 1.00 -12.62 -2.52
C SER A 8 0.86 -11.56 -1.43
N PHE A 9 -0.22 -11.58 -0.65
CA PHE A 9 -0.41 -10.67 0.48
C PHE A 9 0.68 -10.84 1.53
N LEU A 10 1.03 -12.07 1.87
CA LEU A 10 2.07 -12.36 2.85
C LEU A 10 3.43 -11.82 2.39
N ILE A 11 3.79 -12.02 1.12
CA ILE A 11 5.03 -11.50 0.54
C ILE A 11 5.04 -9.96 0.58
N ILE A 12 3.97 -9.31 0.10
CA ILE A 12 3.87 -7.84 0.08
C ILE A 12 4.01 -7.28 1.50
N PHE A 13 3.27 -7.82 2.48
CA PHE A 13 3.33 -7.35 3.86
C PHE A 13 4.68 -7.61 4.51
N LEU A 14 5.29 -8.77 4.27
CA LEU A 14 6.60 -9.09 4.81
C LEU A 14 7.65 -8.08 4.31
N PHE A 15 7.70 -7.83 3.01
CA PHE A 15 8.62 -6.85 2.44
C PHE A 15 8.29 -5.43 2.90
N ALA A 16 7.01 -5.06 3.01
CA ALA A 16 6.58 -3.76 3.51
C ALA A 16 7.08 -3.52 4.94
N ILE A 17 6.93 -4.51 5.82
CA ILE A 17 7.39 -4.42 7.20
C ILE A 17 8.92 -4.32 7.25
N ILE A 18 9.64 -5.18 6.51
CA ILE A 18 11.10 -5.19 6.52
C ILE A 18 11.66 -3.86 6.00
N ILE A 19 11.23 -3.42 4.81
CA ILE A 19 11.72 -2.22 4.16
C ILE A 19 11.35 -0.98 4.98
N SER A 20 10.10 -0.87 5.44
CA SER A 20 9.69 0.26 6.27
C SER A 20 10.40 0.30 7.62
N ALA A 21 10.62 -0.84 8.28
CA ALA A 21 11.39 -0.88 9.54
C ALA A 21 12.84 -0.40 9.34
N ILE A 22 13.47 -0.79 8.22
CA ILE A 22 14.80 -0.31 7.86
C ILE A 22 14.76 1.21 7.63
N LEU A 23 13.82 1.73 6.86
CA LEU A 23 13.72 3.17 6.54
C LEU A 23 13.40 4.03 7.76
N ILE A 24 12.58 3.54 8.69
CA ILE A 24 12.31 4.20 9.98
C ILE A 24 13.62 4.38 10.76
N ARG A 25 14.52 3.38 10.74
CA ARG A 25 15.84 3.49 11.38
C ARG A 25 16.69 4.61 10.78
N PHE A 26 16.49 4.93 9.50
CA PHE A 26 17.13 6.06 8.82
C PHE A 26 16.37 7.39 8.96
N LYS A 27 15.33 7.46 9.80
CA LYS A 27 14.44 8.64 9.96
C LYS A 27 13.69 9.03 8.67
N ILE A 28 13.48 8.08 7.78
CA ILE A 28 12.68 8.28 6.56
C ILE A 28 11.23 7.89 6.84
N SER A 29 10.27 8.59 6.23
CA SER A 29 8.84 8.29 6.40
C SER A 29 8.52 6.86 5.95
N PRO A 30 7.74 6.07 6.73
CA PRO A 30 7.32 4.72 6.37
C PRO A 30 6.61 4.62 5.01
N ILE A 31 5.92 5.70 4.60
CA ILE A 31 5.22 5.77 3.31
C ILE A 31 6.18 5.50 2.15
N ILE A 32 7.42 6.00 2.24
CA ILE A 32 8.45 5.76 1.23
C ILE A 32 8.81 4.26 1.19
N GLY A 33 8.81 3.58 2.33
CA GLY A 33 9.05 2.14 2.39
C GLY A 33 7.97 1.33 1.71
N PHE A 34 6.71 1.68 1.90
CA PHE A 34 5.60 1.05 1.19
C PHE A 34 5.70 1.23 -0.33
N LEU A 35 6.11 2.41 -0.80
CA LEU A 35 6.36 2.66 -2.23
C LEU A 35 7.50 1.80 -2.77
N PHE A 36 8.64 1.73 -2.07
CA PHE A 36 9.76 0.87 -2.47
C PHE A 36 9.38 -0.61 -2.51
N THR A 37 8.62 -1.08 -1.53
CA THR A 37 8.09 -2.45 -1.54
C THR A 37 7.25 -2.70 -2.80
N GLY A 38 6.34 -1.78 -3.15
CA GLY A 38 5.53 -1.90 -4.37
C GLY A 38 6.37 -1.96 -5.64
N VAL A 39 7.43 -1.14 -5.74
CA VAL A 39 8.36 -1.16 -6.86
C VAL A 39 9.12 -2.49 -6.94
N ILE A 40 9.65 -2.98 -5.82
CA ILE A 40 10.49 -4.20 -5.78
C ILE A 40 9.65 -5.46 -6.01
N VAL A 41 8.53 -5.59 -5.31
CA VAL A 41 7.69 -6.81 -5.34
C VAL A 41 6.75 -6.81 -6.54
N GLY A 42 6.50 -5.64 -7.14
CA GLY A 42 5.61 -5.47 -8.27
C GLY A 42 5.99 -6.32 -9.50
N PRO A 43 5.02 -6.54 -10.41
CA PRO A 43 5.21 -7.37 -11.59
C PRO A 43 6.34 -6.87 -12.50
N SER A 44 6.56 -5.54 -12.54
CA SER A 44 7.58 -4.92 -13.39
C SER A 44 9.04 -5.18 -12.98
N VAL A 45 9.29 -5.52 -11.70
CA VAL A 45 10.67 -5.72 -11.19
C VAL A 45 10.93 -7.18 -10.84
N SER A 46 10.15 -7.75 -9.93
CA SER A 46 10.40 -9.11 -9.44
C SER A 46 9.45 -10.16 -10.01
N GLY A 47 8.31 -9.76 -10.60
CA GLY A 47 7.33 -10.72 -11.13
C GLY A 47 6.71 -11.66 -10.08
N LEU A 48 6.92 -11.39 -8.78
CA LEU A 48 6.46 -12.26 -7.69
C LEU A 48 4.93 -12.29 -7.53
N ILE A 49 4.25 -11.30 -8.12
CA ILE A 49 2.80 -11.18 -8.11
C ILE A 49 2.31 -11.25 -9.55
N HIS A 50 1.50 -12.28 -9.84
CA HIS A 50 1.01 -12.55 -11.20
C HIS A 50 -0.35 -11.91 -11.48
N ASP A 51 -1.15 -11.65 -10.44
CA ASP A 51 -2.52 -11.14 -10.59
C ASP A 51 -2.57 -9.60 -10.55
N ALA A 52 -2.04 -8.95 -11.58
CA ALA A 52 -2.05 -7.49 -11.72
C ALA A 52 -3.47 -6.90 -11.63
N TYR A 53 -4.46 -7.57 -12.22
CA TYR A 53 -5.87 -7.16 -12.18
C TYR A 53 -6.44 -7.09 -10.76
N LEU A 54 -6.09 -8.07 -9.91
CA LEU A 54 -6.51 -8.05 -8.51
C LEU A 54 -5.85 -6.87 -7.78
N ILE A 55 -4.54 -6.69 -7.94
CA ILE A 55 -3.84 -5.56 -7.31
C ILE A 55 -4.45 -4.21 -7.71
N GLU A 56 -4.76 -4.04 -9.00
CA GLU A 56 -5.38 -2.83 -9.54
C GLU A 56 -6.76 -2.57 -8.91
N THR A 57 -7.60 -3.61 -8.83
CA THR A 57 -8.92 -3.53 -8.17
C THR A 57 -8.79 -3.12 -6.69
N PHE A 58 -7.83 -3.71 -5.96
CA PHE A 58 -7.57 -3.34 -4.57
C PHE A 58 -7.04 -1.91 -4.43
N ALA A 59 -6.21 -1.44 -5.37
CA ALA A 59 -5.70 -0.08 -5.39
C ALA A 59 -6.79 0.95 -5.66
N GLU A 60 -7.71 0.68 -6.60
CA GLU A 60 -8.89 1.52 -6.85
C GLU A 60 -9.74 1.67 -5.60
N ILE A 61 -10.07 0.56 -4.93
CA ILE A 61 -10.81 0.55 -3.67
C ILE A 61 -10.07 1.37 -2.61
N GLY A 62 -8.75 1.21 -2.50
CA GLY A 62 -7.92 1.99 -1.59
C GLY A 62 -7.97 3.50 -1.87
N ILE A 63 -7.89 3.91 -3.13
CA ILE A 63 -7.97 5.32 -3.55
C ILE A 63 -9.35 5.89 -3.23
N ILE A 64 -10.43 5.15 -3.50
CA ILE A 64 -11.80 5.55 -3.15
C ILE A 64 -11.91 5.80 -1.64
N PHE A 65 -11.39 4.90 -0.81
CA PHE A 65 -11.37 5.09 0.65
C PHE A 65 -10.52 6.28 1.08
N LEU A 66 -9.37 6.51 0.44
CA LEU A 66 -8.52 7.68 0.73
C LEU A 66 -9.23 8.99 0.38
N MET A 67 -9.85 9.09 -0.80
CA MET A 67 -10.62 10.27 -1.20
C MET A 67 -11.83 10.50 -0.29
N PHE A 68 -12.49 9.42 0.13
CA PHE A 68 -13.56 9.50 1.12
C PHE A 68 -13.07 10.02 2.48
N LEU A 69 -11.98 9.46 3.01
CA LEU A 69 -11.37 9.90 4.27
C LEU A 69 -10.97 11.37 4.22
N ILE A 70 -10.35 11.79 3.11
CA ILE A 70 -9.97 13.20 2.87
C ILE A 70 -11.22 14.08 2.91
N GLY A 71 -12.31 13.67 2.24
CA GLY A 71 -13.59 14.37 2.29
C GLY A 71 -14.17 14.50 3.71
N VAL A 72 -14.07 13.44 4.52
CA VAL A 72 -14.50 13.44 5.92
C VAL A 72 -13.65 14.38 6.77
N GLU A 73 -12.32 14.37 6.61
CA GLU A 73 -11.41 15.26 7.35
C GLU A 73 -11.70 16.75 7.06
N PHE A 74 -12.01 17.10 5.82
CA PHE A 74 -12.38 18.47 5.44
C PHE A 74 -13.79 18.86 5.89
N SER A 75 -14.75 17.94 5.90
CA SER A 75 -16.11 18.22 6.37
C SER A 75 -16.18 18.52 7.86
N ILE A 76 -15.30 17.92 8.68
CA ILE A 76 -15.28 18.08 10.14
C ILE A 76 -14.56 19.37 10.57
N LYS A 77 -13.74 19.97 9.71
CA LYS A 77 -13.04 21.24 9.99
C LYS A 77 -13.84 22.49 9.60
N ILE A 78 -15.07 22.35 9.11
CA ILE A 78 -16.01 23.47 8.91
C ILE A 78 -16.86 23.64 10.18
N ASP A 79 -16.18 23.82 11.32
CA ASP A 79 -16.80 24.47 12.47
C ASP A 79 -16.30 25.91 12.44
N ILE A 80 -17.24 26.79 12.11
CA ILE A 80 -17.12 28.25 12.03
C ILE A 80 -16.48 28.79 13.32
N LEU A 81 -15.24 29.26 13.23
CA LEU A 81 -14.68 30.32 14.09
C LEU A 81 -13.62 31.13 13.34
#